data_AF-A0A434A1U2-F1
#
_entry.id   AF-A0A434A1U2-F1
#
_cell.length_a   1.000
_cell.length_b   1.000
_cell.length_c   1.000
_cell.angle_alpha   90.00
_cell.angle_beta   90.00
_cell.angle_gamma   90.00
#
_symmetry.space_group_name_H-M   'P 1'
#
loop_
_entity.id
_entity.type
_entity.pdbx_description
1 polymer ?
#
loop_
_entity_poly.entity_id
_entity_poly.type
_entity_poly.pdbx_seq_one_letter_code
_entity_poly.pdbx_strand_id
1 'polypeptide(L)'
;MRSELLVSLLLFLISVLYYYFQPKKINNFYGYRSRKSMKNLVNWQYSNRLAAILMFRISLFNLLLFFILSQVYQELNKNYFGVFLIIQFLAMFFYIEKKTAENENQQL
;
A
#
# COMPACT_ATOMS: atom_id res chain seq x y z
N MET A 1 -19.18 -11.95 -3.40
CA MET A 1 -17.71 -12.15 -3.58
C MET A 1 -17.10 -11.54 -4.86
N ARG A 2 -17.91 -11.27 -5.90
CA ARG A 2 -17.38 -10.68 -7.16
C ARG A 2 -16.81 -9.28 -6.97
N SER A 3 -17.42 -8.46 -6.11
CA SER A 3 -16.97 -7.10 -5.81
C SER A 3 -15.60 -7.08 -5.13
N GLU A 4 -15.36 -7.97 -4.17
CA GLU A 4 -14.12 -8.02 -3.37
C GLU A 4 -12.93 -8.44 -4.25
N LEU A 5 -13.17 -9.38 -5.16
CA LEU A 5 -12.21 -9.78 -6.19
C LEU A 5 -11.86 -8.65 -7.15
N LEU A 6 -12.87 -7.92 -7.64
CA LEU A 6 -12.67 -6.80 -8.55
C LEU A 6 -11.87 -5.68 -7.86
N VAL A 7 -12.20 -5.34 -6.61
CA VAL A 7 -11.43 -4.36 -5.82
C VAL A 7 -9.99 -4.84 -5.62
N SER A 8 -9.78 -6.10 -5.26
CA SER A 8 -8.43 -6.66 -5.05
C SER A 8 -7.60 -6.67 -6.32
N LEU A 9 -8.22 -6.98 -7.46
CA LEU A 9 -7.57 -6.93 -8.78
C LEU A 9 -7.20 -5.49 -9.16
N LEU A 10 -8.09 -4.53 -8.96
CA LEU A 10 -7.79 -3.11 -9.21
C LEU A 10 -6.65 -2.61 -8.33
N LEU A 11 -6.67 -2.94 -7.04
CA LEU A 11 -5.58 -2.58 -6.11
C LEU A 11 -4.25 -3.20 -6.56
N PHE A 12 -4.26 -4.44 -7.04
CA PHE A 12 -3.07 -5.09 -7.57
C PHE A 12 -2.54 -4.36 -8.80
N LEU A 13 -3.38 -4.05 -9.78
CA LEU A 13 -2.97 -3.32 -10.98
C LEU A 13 -2.42 -1.92 -10.64
N ILE A 14 -3.09 -1.19 -9.75
CA ILE A 14 -2.62 0.12 -9.27
C ILE A 14 -1.27 -0.02 -8.58
N SER A 15 -1.08 -1.05 -7.75
CA SER A 15 0.19 -1.28 -7.07
C SER A 15 1.34 -1.60 -8.02
N VAL A 16 1.06 -2.34 -9.10
CA VAL A 16 2.03 -2.65 -10.16
C VAL A 16 2.44 -1.37 -10.86
N LEU A 17 1.47 -0.55 -11.26
CA LEU A 17 1.75 0.77 -11.85
C LEU A 17 2.57 1.65 -10.89
N TYR A 18 2.19 1.70 -9.61
CA TYR A 18 2.92 2.48 -8.61
C TYR A 18 4.35 1.98 -8.39
N TYR A 19 4.57 0.66 -8.45
CA TYR A 19 5.89 0.04 -8.38
C TYR A 19 6.83 0.47 -9.51
N TYR A 20 6.35 0.47 -10.74
CA TYR A 20 7.16 0.89 -11.89
C TYR A 20 7.29 2.41 -12.01
N PHE A 21 6.22 3.15 -11.68
CA PHE A 21 6.13 4.59 -11.89
C PHE A 21 6.18 5.37 -10.57
N GLN A 22 6.95 4.92 -9.58
CA GLN A 22 7.13 5.66 -8.32
C GLN A 22 7.75 7.06 -8.57
N PRO A 23 7.33 8.10 -7.83
CA PRO A 23 7.84 9.45 -8.05
C PRO A 23 9.27 9.61 -7.55
N LYS A 24 10.17 10.03 -8.44
CA LYS A 24 11.61 10.20 -8.12
C LYS A 24 11.95 11.54 -7.47
N LYS A 25 11.05 12.52 -7.58
CA LYS A 25 11.16 13.87 -7.02
C LYS A 25 9.94 14.16 -6.16
N ILE A 26 10.12 15.02 -5.16
CA ILE A 26 9.03 15.47 -4.28
C ILE A 26 7.93 16.09 -5.16
N ASN A 27 6.71 15.57 -5.02
CA ASN A 27 5.55 16.00 -5.77
C ASN A 27 4.34 16.14 -4.83
N ASN A 28 3.63 17.26 -4.93
CA ASN A 28 2.47 17.54 -4.08
C ASN A 28 1.21 16.78 -4.52
N PHE A 29 1.18 16.20 -5.72
CA PHE A 29 0.01 15.52 -6.28
C PHE A 29 0.11 13.99 -6.31
N TYR A 30 1.33 13.43 -6.33
CA TYR A 30 1.53 11.99 -6.54
C TYR A 30 2.64 11.44 -5.65
N GLY A 31 2.41 10.25 -5.08
CA GLY A 31 3.33 9.57 -4.16
C GLY A 31 2.83 9.47 -2.72
N TYR A 32 3.66 8.83 -1.88
CA TYR A 32 3.48 8.73 -0.45
C TYR A 32 3.88 10.05 0.23
N ARG A 33 2.87 10.87 0.55
CA ARG A 33 3.01 12.27 1.00
C ARG A 33 2.75 12.41 2.51
N SER A 34 3.68 11.94 3.32
CA SER A 34 3.70 12.26 4.75
C SER A 34 4.66 13.41 5.04
N ARG A 35 4.49 14.07 6.19
CA ARG A 35 5.40 15.15 6.63
C ARG A 35 6.86 14.69 6.68
N LYS A 36 7.11 13.45 7.11
CA LYS A 36 8.46 12.86 7.16
C LYS A 36 9.01 12.51 5.77
N SER A 37 8.18 11.89 4.93
CA SER A 37 8.53 11.55 3.54
C SER A 37 8.93 12.79 2.74
N MET A 38 8.20 13.89 2.90
CA MET A 38 8.43 15.11 2.12
C MET A 38 9.55 16.02 2.66
N LYS A 39 10.22 15.64 3.76
CA LYS A 39 11.24 16.48 4.42
C LYS A 39 12.47 16.70 3.54
N ASN A 40 12.92 15.67 2.83
CA ASN A 40 14.06 15.72 1.93
C ASN A 40 13.93 14.65 0.83
N LEU A 41 14.77 14.73 -0.21
CA LEU A 41 14.69 13.84 -1.37
C LEU A 41 14.98 12.36 -1.00
N VAL A 42 15.84 12.13 0.00
CA VAL A 42 16.23 10.78 0.41
C VAL A 42 15.08 10.06 1.10
N ASN A 43 14.45 10.71 2.09
CA ASN A 43 13.22 10.25 2.73
C ASN A 43 12.12 10.05 1.71
N TRP A 44 11.94 10.99 0.77
CA TRP A 44 10.93 10.88 -0.27
C TRP A 44 11.11 9.60 -1.09
N GLN A 45 12.32 9.37 -1.61
CA GLN A 45 12.63 8.19 -2.41
C GLN A 45 12.51 6.90 -1.59
N TYR A 46 12.95 6.93 -0.33
CA TYR A 46 12.84 5.80 0.59
C TYR A 46 11.39 5.42 0.86
N SER A 47 10.57 6.37 1.34
CA SER A 47 9.17 6.13 1.68
C SER A 47 8.35 5.73 0.47
N ASN A 48 8.56 6.34 -0.71
CA ASN A 48 7.85 5.96 -1.92
C ASN A 48 8.23 4.55 -2.41
N ARG A 49 9.52 4.19 -2.35
CA ARG A 49 9.98 2.82 -2.68
C ARG A 49 9.38 1.79 -1.74
N LEU A 50 9.41 2.08 -0.44
CA LEU A 50 8.84 1.18 0.58
C LEU A 50 7.32 1.05 0.41
N ALA A 51 6.63 2.17 0.19
CA ALA A 51 5.19 2.18 -0.08
C ALA A 51 4.83 1.34 -1.31
N ALA A 52 5.60 1.46 -2.39
CA ALA A 52 5.35 0.70 -3.61
C ALA A 52 5.53 -0.81 -3.40
N ILE A 53 6.59 -1.22 -2.70
CA ILE A 53 6.83 -2.64 -2.36
C ILE A 53 5.71 -3.19 -1.47
N LEU A 54 5.30 -2.44 -0.44
CA LEU A 54 4.27 -2.89 0.49
C LEU A 54 2.89 -2.96 -0.18
N MET A 55 2.54 -1.95 -0.97
CA MET A 55 1.26 -1.94 -1.70
C MET A 55 1.17 -3.11 -2.67
N PHE A 56 2.28 -3.44 -3.35
CA PHE A 56 2.36 -4.62 -4.21
C PHE A 56 2.15 -5.92 -3.44
N ARG A 57 2.85 -6.10 -2.31
CA ARG A 57 2.72 -7.31 -1.47
C ARG A 57 1.31 -7.47 -0.88
N ILE A 58 0.75 -6.39 -0.34
CA ILE A 58 -0.59 -6.39 0.27
C ILE A 58 -1.66 -6.68 -0.78
N SER A 59 -1.59 -6.02 -1.93
CA SER A 59 -2.59 -6.23 -2.99
C SER A 59 -2.49 -7.62 -3.63
N LEU A 60 -1.27 -8.15 -3.83
CA LEU A 60 -1.08 -9.53 -4.29
C LEU A 60 -1.65 -10.53 -3.27
N PHE A 61 -1.36 -10.31 -1.98
CA PHE A 61 -1.94 -11.12 -0.90
C PHE A 61 -3.47 -11.08 -0.91
N ASN A 62 -4.07 -9.88 -1.01
CA ASN A 62 -5.52 -9.74 -1.07
C ASN A 62 -6.11 -10.43 -2.30
N LEU A 63 -5.51 -10.27 -3.48
CA LEU A 63 -5.97 -10.92 -4.70
C LEU A 63 -6.01 -12.45 -4.55
N LEU A 64 -4.93 -13.05 -4.03
CA LEU A 64 -4.87 -14.50 -3.79
C LEU A 64 -5.86 -14.94 -2.70
N LEU A 65 -5.95 -14.18 -1.60
CA LEU A 65 -6.84 -14.49 -0.49
C LEU A 65 -8.31 -14.50 -0.94
N PHE A 66 -8.77 -13.45 -1.61
CA PHE A 66 -10.16 -13.38 -2.06
C PHE A 66 -10.44 -14.32 -3.23
N PHE A 67 -9.43 -14.67 -4.04
CA PHE A 67 -9.55 -15.74 -5.02
C PHE A 67 -9.81 -17.10 -4.37
N ILE A 68 -9.06 -17.46 -3.33
CA ILE A 68 -9.27 -18.72 -2.60
C ILE A 68 -10.62 -18.71 -1.87
N LEU A 69 -10.92 -17.61 -1.15
CA LEU A 69 -12.20 -17.48 -0.44
C LEU A 69 -13.39 -17.59 -1.39
N SER A 70 -13.25 -17.10 -2.63
CA SER A 70 -14.29 -17.20 -3.67
C SER A 70 -14.70 -18.60 -4.05
N GLN A 71 -13.85 -19.60 -3.79
CA GLN A 71 -14.14 -21.00 -4.08
C GLN A 71 -14.95 -21.67 -2.96
N VAL A 72 -14.93 -21.11 -1.74
CA VAL A 72 -15.51 -21.72 -0.53
C VAL A 72 -16.78 -21.01 -0.10
N TYR A 73 -16.81 -19.67 -0.18
CA TYR A 73 -17.95 -18.86 0.22
C TYR A 73 -18.69 -18.32 -1.01
N GLN A 74 -19.95 -17.91 -0.86
CA GLN A 74 -20.68 -17.19 -1.94
C GLN A 74 -20.63 -15.67 -1.72
N GLU A 75 -20.81 -15.26 -0.46
CA GLU A 75 -20.92 -13.87 -0.04
C GLU A 75 -20.03 -13.64 1.19
N LEU A 76 -19.43 -12.46 1.27
CA LEU A 76 -18.75 -11.95 2.46
C LEU A 76 -19.46 -10.67 2.89
N ASN A 77 -19.53 -10.43 4.19
CA ASN A 77 -20.06 -9.16 4.68
C ASN A 77 -19.11 -8.02 4.26
N LYS A 78 -19.63 -7.10 3.44
CA LYS A 78 -18.88 -5.98 2.87
C LYS A 78 -18.30 -5.05 3.94
N ASN A 79 -18.93 -4.96 5.11
CA ASN A 79 -18.43 -4.17 6.23
C ASN A 79 -17.12 -4.77 6.78
N TYR A 80 -17.06 -6.10 6.92
CA TYR A 80 -15.82 -6.76 7.36
C TYR A 80 -14.71 -6.62 6.33
N PHE A 81 -15.03 -6.71 5.03
CA PHE A 81 -14.07 -6.44 3.96
C PHE A 81 -13.51 -5.01 4.04
N GLY A 82 -14.38 -4.00 4.20
CA GLY A 82 -13.97 -2.61 4.33
C GLY A 82 -13.09 -2.35 5.54
N VAL A 83 -13.49 -2.84 6.73
CA VAL A 83 -12.70 -2.72 7.96
C VAL A 83 -11.34 -3.39 7.83
N PHE A 84 -11.29 -4.59 7.23
CA PHE A 84 -10.05 -5.30 6.96
C PHE A 84 -9.06 -4.49 6.10
N LEU A 85 -9.55 -3.89 5.00
CA LEU A 85 -8.71 -3.02 4.15
C LEU A 85 -8.21 -1.79 4.90
N ILE A 86 -9.08 -1.12 5.68
CA ILE A 86 -8.69 0.05 6.46
C ILE A 86 -7.57 -0.28 7.44
N ILE A 87 -7.69 -1.39 8.17
CA ILE A 87 -6.67 -1.84 9.12
C ILE A 87 -5.35 -2.11 8.40
N GLN A 88 -5.36 -2.76 7.24
CA GLN A 88 -4.16 -3.01 6.45
C GLN A 88 -3.47 -1.71 6.00
N PHE A 89 -4.22 -0.73 5.48
CA PHE A 89 -3.65 0.54 5.04
C PHE A 89 -3.15 1.40 6.20
N LEU A 90 -3.82 1.38 7.36
CA LEU A 90 -3.32 2.03 8.58
C LEU A 90 -2.02 1.39 9.06
N ALA A 91 -1.96 0.05 9.12
CA ALA A 91 -0.75 -0.66 9.50
C ALA A 91 0.42 -0.34 8.54
N MET A 92 0.15 -0.31 7.23
CA MET A 92 1.12 0.10 6.22
C MET A 92 1.61 1.54 6.45
N PHE A 93 0.70 2.49 6.72
CA PHE A 93 1.05 3.88 6.99
C PHE A 93 1.99 3.99 8.19
N PHE A 94 1.61 3.42 9.35
CA PHE A 94 2.44 3.47 10.56
C PHE A 94 3.80 2.79 10.36
N TYR A 95 3.83 1.67 9.63
CA TYR A 95 5.07 0.98 9.31
C TYR A 95 6.01 1.84 8.45
N ILE A 96 5.50 2.49 7.41
CA ILE A 96 6.32 3.38 6.56
C ILE A 96 6.82 4.59 7.37
N GLU A 97 5.96 5.21 8.20
CA GLU A 97 6.36 6.35 9.03
C GLU A 97 7.45 5.98 10.05
N LYS A 98 7.35 4.79 10.64
CA LYS A 98 8.37 4.26 11.56
C LYS A 98 9.68 4.04 10.81
N LYS A 99 9.63 3.34 9.68
CA LYS A 99 10.82 2.96 8.92
C LYS A 99 11.53 4.16 8.29
N THR A 100 10.76 5.16 7.86
CA THR A 100 11.31 6.42 7.34
C THR A 100 12.07 7.18 8.43
N ALA A 101 11.53 7.22 9.66
CA ALA A 101 12.21 7.86 10.77
C ALA A 101 13.51 7.12 11.19
N GLU A 102 13.49 5.78 11.19
CA GLU A 102 14.71 4.98 11.43
C GLU A 102 15.80 5.26 10.38
N ASN A 103 15.41 5.32 9.11
CA ASN A 103 16.34 5.60 8.01
C ASN A 103 16.92 7.02 8.10
N GLU A 104 16.14 8.00 8.51
CA GLU A 104 16.61 9.37 8.72
C GLU A 104 17.66 9.47 9.84
N ASN A 105 17.45 8.78 10.96
CA ASN A 105 18.41 8.77 12.07
C ASN A 105 19.74 8.07 11.72
N GLN A 106 19.75 7.15 10.76
CA GLN A 106 20.97 6.47 10.30
C GLN A 106 21.82 7.33 9.35
N GLN A 107 21.28 8.45 8.86
CA GLN A 107 21.93 9.34 7.90
C GLN A 107 22.52 10.60 8.56
N LEU A 108 22.28 10.79 9.86
CA LEU A 108 22.83 11.85 10.72
C LEU A 108 24.06 11.33 11.47
#